data_AF-A0A1V9F5T1-F1
#
_entry.id   AF-A0A1V9F5T1-F1
#
_cell.length_a   1.000
_cell.length_b   1.000
_cell.length_c   1.000
_cell.angle_alpha   90.00
_cell.angle_beta   90.00
_cell.angle_gamma   90.00
#
_symmetry.space_group_name_H-M   'P 1'
#
loop_
_entity.id
_entity.type
_entity.pdbx_description
1 polymer ?
#
loop_
_entity_poly.entity_id
_entity_poly.type
_entity_poly.pdbx_seq_one_letter_code
_entity_poly.pdbx_strand_id
1 'polypeptide(L)'
;MVKTIAWVGLLAGSLDILSAFLHAYIVRGTAPGIVLRFIASAAAGKPAFTGGWEMPLLGLLFHFMIAYGFTILFFLLYPHLKIMWKSMALTAIVYGIFIFVVMNLLVLPLTKVPRAAFHFDKAAIATGILIIAIGLPLSFFAGKFYDVRK
;
A
#
# COMPACT_ATOMS: atom_id res chain seq x y z
N MET A 1 -8.69 -9.46 -17.13
CA MET A 1 -8.82 -8.99 -15.73
C MET A 1 -7.62 -9.42 -14.91
N VAL A 2 -7.37 -10.72 -14.75
CA VAL A 2 -6.24 -11.25 -13.97
C VAL A 2 -4.89 -10.67 -14.40
N LYS A 3 -4.58 -10.66 -15.71
CA LYS A 3 -3.34 -10.06 -16.25
C LYS A 3 -3.18 -8.57 -15.86
N THR A 4 -4.27 -7.80 -15.91
CA THR A 4 -4.27 -6.38 -15.55
C THR A 4 -4.02 -6.21 -14.06
N ILE A 5 -4.73 -6.97 -13.21
CA ILE A 5 -4.55 -6.94 -11.75
C ILE A 5 -3.11 -7.32 -11.37
N ALA A 6 -2.53 -8.34 -12.01
CA ALA A 6 -1.15 -8.75 -11.78
C ALA A 6 -0.16 -7.60 -12.07
N TRP A 7 -0.22 -7.01 -13.26
CA TRP A 7 0.70 -5.93 -13.64
C TRP A 7 0.49 -4.65 -12.84
N VAL A 8 -0.77 -4.26 -12.61
CA VAL A 8 -1.10 -3.03 -11.90
C VAL A 8 -0.77 -3.16 -10.41
N GLY A 9 -1.02 -4.32 -9.80
CA GLY A 9 -0.63 -4.58 -8.41
C GLY A 9 0.88 -4.60 -8.22
N LEU A 10 1.63 -5.16 -9.17
CA LEU A 10 3.10 -5.09 -9.16
C LEU A 10 3.58 -3.63 -9.24
N LEU A 11 3.02 -2.85 -10.16
CA LEU A 11 3.38 -1.44 -10.34
C LEU A 11 3.07 -0.63 -9.08
N ALA A 12 1.83 -0.70 -8.58
CA ALA A 12 1.40 0.05 -7.40
C ALA A 12 2.19 -0.37 -6.16
N GLY A 13 2.35 -1.67 -5.93
CA GLY A 13 3.15 -2.20 -4.82
C GLY A 13 4.61 -1.75 -4.88
N SER A 14 5.20 -1.69 -6.09
CA SER A 14 6.58 -1.21 -6.29
C SER A 14 6.70 0.29 -6.02
N LEU A 15 5.77 1.11 -6.52
CA LEU A 15 5.77 2.55 -6.25
C LEU A 15 5.63 2.84 -4.76
N ASP A 16 4.80 2.07 -4.05
CA ASP A 16 4.57 2.23 -2.62
C ASP A 16 5.81 1.87 -1.80
N ILE A 17 6.42 0.70 -2.04
CA ILE A 17 7.62 0.30 -1.27
C ILE A 17 8.82 1.20 -1.56
N LEU A 18 9.01 1.64 -2.82
CA LEU A 18 10.07 2.56 -3.17
C LEU A 18 9.85 3.94 -2.53
N SER A 19 8.60 4.40 -2.46
CA SER A 19 8.25 5.63 -1.75
C SER A 19 8.51 5.51 -0.25
N ALA A 20 8.21 4.35 0.35
CA ALA A 20 8.52 4.06 1.75
C ALA A 20 10.03 4.05 2.01
N PHE A 21 10.83 3.45 1.13
CA PHE A 21 12.30 3.47 1.21
C PHE A 21 12.86 4.88 1.11
N LEU A 22 12.43 5.64 0.10
CA LEU A 22 12.89 7.00 -0.13
C LEU A 22 12.54 7.91 1.07
N HIS A 23 11.30 7.86 1.54
CA HIS A 23 10.86 8.65 2.68
C HIS A 23 11.61 8.26 3.97
N ALA A 24 11.79 6.97 4.24
CA ALA A 24 12.53 6.52 5.43
C ALA A 24 14.02 6.92 5.37
N TYR A 25 14.61 6.90 4.19
CA TYR A 25 15.98 7.34 3.97
C TYR A 25 16.13 8.86 4.16
N ILE A 26 15.25 9.67 3.56
CA ILE A 26 15.30 11.14 3.65
C ILE A 26 15.08 11.61 5.10
N VAL A 27 14.11 11.04 5.80
CA VAL A 27 13.71 11.55 7.13
C VAL A 27 14.60 11.03 8.26
N ARG A 28 15.12 9.79 8.14
CA ARG A 28 15.81 9.09 9.25
C ARG A 28 17.12 8.43 8.86
N GLY A 29 17.59 8.56 7.61
CA GLY A 29 18.75 7.82 7.11
C GLY A 29 18.56 6.29 7.17
N THR A 30 17.30 5.82 7.21
CA THR A 30 16.99 4.40 7.44
C THR A 30 17.16 3.60 6.14
N ALA A 31 17.99 2.55 6.19
CA ALA A 31 18.22 1.68 5.05
C ALA A 31 16.96 0.86 4.68
N PRO A 32 16.76 0.52 3.39
CA PRO A 32 15.61 -0.27 2.93
C PRO A 32 15.42 -1.60 3.68
N GLY A 33 16.52 -2.26 4.07
CA GLY A 33 16.46 -3.51 4.83
C GLY A 33 15.77 -3.37 6.20
N ILE A 34 15.91 -2.21 6.86
CA ILE A 34 15.25 -1.95 8.14
C ILE A 34 13.75 -1.72 7.92
N VAL A 35 13.36 -1.04 6.82
CA VAL A 35 11.95 -0.86 6.45
C VAL A 35 11.29 -2.22 6.22
N LEU A 36 11.94 -3.11 5.47
CA LEU A 36 11.42 -4.46 5.24
C LEU A 36 11.32 -5.28 6.53
N ARG A 37 12.31 -5.19 7.43
CA ARG A 37 12.25 -5.83 8.76
C ARG A 37 11.12 -5.27 9.61
N PHE A 38 10.85 -3.97 9.52
CA PHE A 38 9.69 -3.36 10.17
C PHE A 38 8.38 -3.96 9.65
N ILE A 39 8.23 -4.16 8.34
CA ILE A 39 7.06 -4.83 7.78
C ILE A 39 6.98 -6.29 8.24
N ALA A 40 8.10 -7.02 8.23
CA ALA A 40 8.17 -8.40 8.72
C ALA A 40 7.78 -8.55 10.20
N SER A 41 7.99 -7.49 11.00
CA SER A 41 7.59 -7.44 12.41
C SER A 41 6.07 -7.61 12.58
N ALA A 42 5.27 -7.43 11.53
CA ALA A 42 3.83 -7.72 11.56
C ALA A 42 3.51 -9.17 11.98
N ALA A 43 4.30 -10.15 11.53
CA ALA A 43 4.12 -11.56 11.94
C ALA A 43 5.14 -12.00 12.98
N ALA A 44 6.40 -11.56 12.83
CA ALA A 44 7.51 -12.02 13.66
C ALA A 44 7.71 -11.20 14.95
N GLY A 45 7.13 -10.00 15.06
CA GLY A 45 7.35 -9.09 16.19
C GLY A 45 8.78 -8.56 16.28
N LYS A 46 9.26 -8.29 17.50
CA LYS A 46 10.64 -7.80 17.75
C LYS A 46 11.76 -8.66 17.14
N PRO A 47 11.66 -10.01 17.09
CA PRO A 47 12.63 -10.86 16.40
C PRO A 47 12.89 -10.52 14.93
N ALA A 48 11.99 -9.82 14.24
CA ALA A 48 12.20 -9.40 12.85
C ALA A 48 13.44 -8.51 12.67
N PHE A 49 13.82 -7.76 13.70
CA PHE A 49 14.97 -6.85 13.63
C PHE A 49 16.32 -7.55 13.87
N THR A 50 16.32 -8.70 14.54
CA THR A 50 17.53 -9.47 14.86
C THR A 50 17.65 -10.77 14.06
N GLY A 51 16.61 -11.18 13.33
CA GLY A 51 16.63 -12.35 12.45
C GLY A 51 17.57 -12.19 11.24
N GLY A 52 17.75 -13.26 10.47
CA GLY A 52 18.67 -13.30 9.33
C GLY A 52 18.15 -12.60 8.08
N TRP A 53 18.66 -13.02 6.93
CA TRP A 53 18.33 -12.48 5.61
C TRP A 53 16.88 -12.78 5.17
N GLU A 54 16.23 -13.74 5.83
CA GLU A 54 14.84 -14.11 5.61
C GLU A 54 13.84 -13.01 6.03
N MET A 55 14.21 -12.15 7.00
CA MET A 55 13.28 -11.14 7.52
C MET A 55 12.94 -10.05 6.49
N PRO A 56 13.90 -9.44 5.78
CA PRO A 56 13.57 -8.54 4.68
C PRO A 56 12.70 -9.17 3.59
N LEU A 57 12.94 -10.44 3.24
CA LEU A 57 12.15 -11.15 2.23
C LEU A 57 10.71 -11.37 2.67
N LEU A 58 10.51 -11.75 3.94
CA LEU A 58 9.19 -11.88 4.53
C LEU A 58 8.44 -10.54 4.54
N GLY A 59 9.14 -9.46 4.87
CA GLY A 59 8.59 -8.10 4.80
C GLY A 59 8.16 -7.72 3.39
N LEU A 60 8.99 -8.02 2.38
CA LEU A 60 8.68 -7.76 0.98
C LEU A 60 7.48 -8.58 0.51
N LEU A 61 7.40 -9.85 0.91
CA LEU A 61 6.26 -10.73 0.60
C LEU A 61 4.95 -10.18 1.19
N PHE A 62 4.95 -9.80 2.48
CA PHE A 62 3.78 -9.23 3.12
C PHE A 62 3.35 -7.91 2.49
N HIS A 63 4.32 -7.06 2.14
CA HIS A 63 4.04 -5.81 1.43
C HIS A 63 3.26 -6.06 0.14
N PHE A 64 3.78 -6.93 -0.73
CA PHE A 64 3.13 -7.23 -2.00
C PHE A 64 1.80 -7.97 -1.80
N MET A 65 1.68 -8.86 -0.82
CA MET A 65 0.42 -9.52 -0.49
C MET A 65 -0.68 -8.50 -0.16
N ILE A 66 -0.37 -7.50 0.66
CA ILE A 66 -1.29 -6.42 1.01
C ILE A 66 -1.60 -5.54 -0.21
N ALA A 67 -0.57 -5.14 -0.97
CA ALA A 67 -0.74 -4.33 -2.18
C ALA A 67 -1.64 -5.01 -3.23
N TYR A 68 -1.45 -6.32 -3.45
CA TYR A 68 -2.32 -7.10 -4.32
C TYR A 68 -3.74 -7.25 -3.76
N GLY A 69 -3.89 -7.44 -2.45
CA GLY A 69 -5.19 -7.48 -1.79
C GLY A 69 -6.01 -6.21 -2.05
N PHE A 70 -5.40 -5.04 -1.85
CA PHE A 70 -6.06 -3.76 -2.18
C PHE A 70 -6.25 -3.54 -3.68
N THR A 71 -5.36 -4.03 -4.53
CA THR A 71 -5.54 -3.97 -5.99
C THR A 71 -6.76 -4.78 -6.43
N ILE A 72 -6.87 -6.03 -5.95
CA ILE A 72 -8.02 -6.90 -6.25
C ILE A 72 -9.31 -6.25 -5.76
N LEU A 73 -9.32 -5.81 -4.50
CA LEU A 73 -10.48 -5.13 -3.91
C LEU A 73 -10.91 -3.92 -4.74
N PHE A 74 -9.97 -3.10 -5.18
CA PHE A 74 -10.25 -1.95 -6.03
C PHE A 74 -10.94 -2.34 -7.33
N PHE A 75 -10.39 -3.33 -8.05
CA PHE A 75 -10.96 -3.78 -9.32
C PHE A 75 -12.34 -4.42 -9.16
N LEU A 76 -12.65 -5.03 -8.00
CA LEU A 76 -13.98 -5.57 -7.68
C LEU A 76 -14.98 -4.46 -7.34
N LEU A 77 -14.56 -3.43 -6.62
CA LEU A 77 -15.41 -2.31 -6.24
C LEU A 77 -15.66 -1.32 -7.39
N TYR A 78 -14.71 -1.17 -8.31
CA TYR A 78 -14.75 -0.18 -9.39
C TYR A 78 -16.04 -0.18 -10.24
N PRO A 79 -16.62 -1.34 -10.63
CA PRO A 79 -17.87 -1.37 -11.39
C PRO A 79 -19.11 -0.95 -10.59
N HIS A 80 -19.05 -1.02 -9.26
CA HIS A 80 -20.21 -0.83 -8.39
C HIS A 80 -20.33 0.61 -7.86
N LEU A 81 -19.24 1.38 -7.91
CA LEU A 81 -19.18 2.72 -7.33
C LEU A 81 -19.20 3.79 -8.41
N LYS A 82 -20.38 4.42 -8.62
CA LYS A 82 -20.58 5.51 -9.59
C LYS A 82 -19.62 6.70 -9.41
N ILE A 83 -19.12 6.93 -8.20
CA ILE A 83 -18.13 7.97 -7.90
C ILE A 83 -16.80 7.69 -8.62
N MET A 84 -16.43 6.41 -8.78
CA MET A 84 -15.15 6.01 -9.34
C MET A 84 -15.04 6.27 -10.85
N TRP A 85 -16.17 6.54 -11.52
CA TRP A 85 -16.23 6.84 -12.95
C TRP A 85 -16.20 8.34 -13.26
N LYS A 86 -16.50 9.20 -12.28
CA LYS A 86 -16.64 10.65 -12.51
C LYS A 86 -15.31 11.39 -12.50
N SER A 87 -14.34 10.93 -11.71
CA SER A 87 -13.02 11.57 -11.63
C SER A 87 -11.96 10.58 -11.13
N MET A 88 -10.93 10.39 -11.95
CA MET A 88 -9.75 9.58 -11.61
C MET A 88 -9.07 10.10 -10.33
N ALA A 89 -8.93 11.42 -10.19
CA ALA A 89 -8.28 12.05 -9.05
C ALA A 89 -9.08 11.85 -7.76
N LEU A 90 -10.40 12.08 -7.80
CA LEU A 90 -11.26 11.86 -6.64
C LEU A 90 -11.24 10.39 -6.19
N THR A 91 -11.24 9.47 -7.16
CA THR A 91 -11.14 8.02 -6.91
C THR A 91 -9.85 7.66 -6.19
N ALA A 92 -8.72 8.19 -6.67
CA ALA A 92 -7.42 7.97 -6.05
C ALA A 92 -7.35 8.52 -4.62
N ILE A 93 -7.89 9.72 -4.39
CA ILE A 93 -7.93 10.36 -3.06
C ILE A 93 -8.76 9.52 -2.09
N VAL A 94 -10.01 9.21 -2.46
CA VAL A 94 -10.93 8.45 -1.61
C VAL A 94 -10.37 7.07 -1.31
N TYR A 95 -9.83 6.39 -2.31
CA TYR A 95 -9.28 5.04 -2.11
C TYR A 95 -7.98 5.06 -1.30
N GLY A 96 -7.10 6.04 -1.50
CA GLY A 96 -5.89 6.17 -0.68
C GLY A 96 -6.20 6.43 0.79
N ILE A 97 -7.17 7.30 1.08
CA ILE A 97 -7.67 7.53 2.45
C ILE A 97 -8.27 6.23 3.02
N PHE A 98 -9.08 5.51 2.24
CA PHE A 98 -9.65 4.23 2.66
C PHE A 98 -8.56 3.22 3.03
N ILE A 99 -7.52 3.06 2.21
CA ILE A 99 -6.39 2.17 2.51
C ILE A 99 -5.72 2.59 3.81
N PHE A 100 -5.44 3.89 3.99
CA PHE A 100 -4.82 4.40 5.22
C PHE A 100 -5.64 4.02 6.46
N VAL A 101 -6.96 4.24 6.41
CA VAL A 101 -7.88 3.92 7.51
C VAL A 101 -7.89 2.42 7.79
N VAL A 102 -8.06 1.58 6.77
CA VAL A 102 -8.08 0.11 6.93
C VAL A 102 -6.75 -0.39 7.49
N MET A 103 -5.63 0.12 7.00
CA MET A 103 -4.31 -0.28 7.50
C MET A 103 -4.11 0.13 8.95
N ASN A 104 -4.42 1.37 9.33
CA ASN A 104 -4.13 1.87 10.67
C ASN A 104 -5.15 1.42 11.73
N LEU A 105 -6.41 1.22 11.37
CA LEU A 105 -7.48 0.88 12.31
C LEU A 105 -7.83 -0.61 12.35
N LEU A 106 -7.56 -1.37 11.28
CA LEU A 106 -7.90 -2.79 11.22
C LEU A 106 -6.66 -3.68 11.10
N VAL A 107 -5.83 -3.48 10.06
CA VAL A 107 -4.74 -4.41 9.76
C VAL A 107 -3.62 -4.33 10.80
N LEU A 108 -3.03 -3.16 11.00
CA LEU A 108 -1.88 -2.99 11.90
C LEU A 108 -2.22 -3.35 13.37
N PRO A 109 -3.39 -2.98 13.93
CA PRO A 109 -3.76 -3.38 15.30
C PRO A 109 -3.87 -4.89 15.53
N LEU A 110 -4.15 -5.67 14.48
CA LEU A 110 -4.23 -7.12 14.51
C LEU A 110 -2.86 -7.81 14.32
N THR A 111 -1.81 -7.04 14.07
CA THR A 111 -0.45 -7.54 13.84
C THR A 111 0.45 -7.33 15.06
N LYS A 112 1.67 -7.87 15.01
CA LYS A 112 2.71 -7.66 16.03
C LYS A 112 3.59 -6.42 15.77
N VAL A 113 3.23 -5.57 14.80
CA VAL A 113 3.97 -4.33 14.52
C VAL A 113 4.00 -3.45 15.78
N PRO A 114 5.16 -2.86 16.13
CA PRO A 114 5.24 -1.91 17.24
C PRO A 114 4.24 -0.77 17.07
N ARG A 115 3.36 -0.57 18.07
CA ARG A 115 2.40 0.53 18.06
C ARG A 115 3.14 1.86 18.14
N ALA A 116 2.90 2.73 17.17
CA ALA A 116 3.37 4.11 17.17
C ALA A 116 2.26 5.06 17.63
N ALA A 117 2.63 6.14 18.29
CA ALA A 117 1.69 7.22 18.58
C ALA A 117 1.19 7.84 17.26
N PHE A 118 -0.09 8.22 17.24
CA PHE A 118 -0.65 8.91 16.08
C PHE A 118 -0.08 10.33 16.01
N HIS A 119 0.49 10.68 14.86
CA HIS A 119 0.90 12.04 14.56
C HIS A 119 0.32 12.45 13.21
N PHE A 120 -0.33 13.61 13.16
CA PHE A 120 -1.09 14.06 12.00
C PHE A 120 -0.21 14.31 10.77
N ASP A 121 0.99 14.85 10.96
CA ASP A 121 2.01 15.06 9.93
C ASP A 121 2.40 13.73 9.24
N LYS A 122 2.70 12.70 10.03
CA LYS A 122 3.06 11.37 9.53
C LYS A 122 1.87 10.71 8.82
N ALA A 123 0.67 10.87 9.36
CA ALA A 123 -0.56 10.35 8.76
C ALA A 123 -0.85 11.01 7.40
N ALA A 124 -0.69 12.33 7.30
CA ALA A 124 -0.88 13.08 6.06
C ALA A 124 0.11 12.64 4.97
N ILE A 125 1.40 12.49 5.33
CA ILE A 125 2.43 12.01 4.38
C ILE A 125 2.13 10.58 3.93
N ALA A 126 1.84 9.66 4.86
CA ALA A 126 1.53 8.28 4.52
C ALA A 126 0.29 8.18 3.62
N THR A 127 -0.75 8.97 3.90
CA THR A 127 -1.95 9.04 3.06
C THR A 127 -1.62 9.59 1.67
N GLY A 128 -0.80 10.64 1.58
CA GLY A 128 -0.34 11.20 0.31
C GLY A 128 0.41 10.17 -0.55
N ILE A 129 1.31 9.39 0.07
CA ILE A 129 1.99 8.28 -0.60
C ILE A 129 0.97 7.26 -1.12
N LEU A 130 0.00 6.84 -0.32
CA LEU A 130 -1.01 5.87 -0.74
C LEU A 130 -1.88 6.38 -1.91
N ILE A 131 -2.25 7.66 -1.90
CA ILE A 131 -3.01 8.28 -3.00
C ILE A 131 -2.20 8.24 -4.30
N ILE A 132 -0.92 8.59 -4.26
CA ILE A 132 -0.08 8.72 -5.45
C ILE A 132 0.43 7.35 -5.93
N ALA A 133 0.98 6.54 -5.03
CA ALA A 133 1.65 5.29 -5.35
C ALA A 133 0.66 4.14 -5.61
N ILE A 134 -0.52 4.18 -5.00
CA ILE A 134 -1.55 3.14 -5.17
C ILE A 134 -2.79 3.72 -5.86
N GLY A 135 -3.43 4.73 -5.26
CA GLY A 135 -4.71 5.26 -5.72
C GLY A 135 -4.72 5.68 -7.19
N LEU A 136 -3.70 6.42 -7.63
CA LEU A 136 -3.58 6.93 -9.01
C LEU A 136 -3.35 5.82 -10.05
N PRO A 137 -2.34 4.92 -9.91
CA PRO A 137 -2.19 3.79 -10.83
C PRO A 137 -3.46 2.95 -10.92
N LEU A 138 -4.08 2.63 -9.78
CA LEU A 138 -5.28 1.81 -9.76
C LEU A 138 -6.44 2.49 -10.52
N SER A 139 -6.72 3.76 -10.22
CA SER A 139 -7.85 4.47 -10.85
C SER A 139 -7.64 4.67 -12.34
N PHE A 140 -6.42 4.97 -12.78
CA PHE A 140 -6.09 5.11 -14.20
C PHE A 140 -6.28 3.81 -14.98
N PHE A 141 -5.66 2.71 -14.52
CA PHE A 141 -5.71 1.44 -15.24
C PHE A 141 -7.07 0.76 -15.15
N ALA A 142 -7.80 0.90 -14.04
CA ALA A 142 -9.17 0.39 -13.95
C ALA A 142 -10.13 1.15 -14.88
N GLY A 143 -10.04 2.49 -14.92
CA GLY A 143 -10.85 3.29 -15.84
C GLY A 143 -10.64 2.85 -17.29
N LYS A 144 -9.38 2.75 -17.73
CA LYS A 144 -9.04 2.24 -19.06
C LYS A 144 -9.56 0.82 -19.32
N PHE A 145 -9.47 -0.06 -18.32
CA PHE A 145 -9.86 -1.47 -18.46
C PHE A 145 -11.38 -1.68 -18.53
N TYR A 146 -12.17 -0.85 -17.84
CA TYR A 146 -13.62 -0.94 -17.83
C TYR A 146 -14.28 -0.10 -18.93
N ASP A 147 -13.70 1.04 -19.34
CA ASP A 147 -14.22 1.82 -20.46
C ASP A 147 -14.03 1.13 -21.82
N VAL A 148 -12.93 0.40 -22.01
CA VAL A 148 -12.71 -0.42 -23.24
C VAL A 148 -13.68 -1.61 -23.34
N ARG A 149 -14.38 -1.95 -22.25
CA ARG A 149 -15.27 -3.12 -22.18
C ARG A 149 -16.75 -2.77 -21.96
N LYS A 150 -17.10 -1.49 -22.08
CA LYS A 150 -18.46 -1.02 -22.33
C LYS A 150 -18.73 -1.09 -23.83
#